data_AF-A0A202DDD7-F1
#
_entry.id   AF-A0A202DDD7-F1
#
_cell.length_a   1.000
_cell.length_b   1.000
_cell.length_c   1.000
_cell.angle_alpha   90.00
_cell.angle_beta   90.00
_cell.angle_gamma   90.00
#
_symmetry.space_group_name_H-M   'P 1'
#
loop_
_entity.id
_entity.type
_entity.pdbx_description
1 polymer ?
#
loop_
_entity_poly.entity_id
_entity_poly.type
_entity_poly.pdbx_seq_one_letter_code
_entity_poly.pdbx_strand_id
1 'polypeptide(L)' 'LQDNFNNPKSEFYIPTVITSLLEQDIASVKVYETPSRWLGVTYREDKPAVEVEIKKLIESGAYPKKLWS' A
#
# COMPACT_ATOMS: atom_id res chain seq x y z
N LEU A 1 -14.67 -21.39 -5.38
CA LEU A 1 -13.34 -21.79 -5.94
C LEU A 1 -13.46 -22.51 -7.28
N GLN A 2 -14.48 -23.34 -7.51
CA GLN A 2 -14.68 -24.02 -8.81
C GLN A 2 -14.86 -23.07 -9.99
N ASP A 3 -15.56 -21.94 -9.82
CA ASP A 3 -15.92 -21.05 -10.94
C ASP A 3 -14.73 -20.33 -11.59
N ASN A 4 -13.61 -20.19 -10.89
CA ASN A 4 -12.43 -19.44 -11.36
C ASN A 4 -11.22 -20.33 -11.67
N PHE A 5 -11.33 -21.67 -11.51
CA PHE A 5 -10.20 -22.60 -11.66
C PHE A 5 -9.48 -22.52 -13.02
N ASN A 6 -10.25 -22.30 -14.10
CA ASN A 6 -9.70 -22.20 -15.46
C ASN A 6 -9.43 -20.74 -15.92
N ASN A 7 -9.52 -19.75 -15.03
CA ASN A 7 -9.29 -18.35 -15.37
C ASN A 7 -7.91 -17.89 -14.87
N PRO A 8 -6.89 -17.79 -15.74
CA PRO A 8 -5.51 -17.46 -15.34
C PRO A 8 -5.34 -16.01 -14.85
N LYS A 9 -6.36 -15.16 -15.02
CA LYS A 9 -6.38 -13.77 -14.53
C LYS A 9 -7.24 -13.60 -13.28
N SER A 10 -7.72 -14.68 -12.66
CA SER A 10 -8.50 -14.56 -11.43
C SER A 10 -7.61 -14.00 -10.31
N GLU A 11 -8.10 -12.98 -9.62
CA GLU A 11 -7.43 -12.38 -8.46
C GLU A 11 -8.30 -12.52 -7.22
N PHE A 12 -7.66 -12.63 -6.06
CA PHE A 12 -8.33 -12.67 -4.76
C PHE A 12 -7.97 -11.42 -3.97
N TYR A 13 -8.85 -10.44 -3.99
CA TYR A 13 -8.62 -9.13 -3.37
C TYR A 13 -8.94 -9.16 -1.87
N ILE A 14 -7.96 -8.80 -1.05
CA ILE A 14 -8.13 -8.61 0.39
C ILE A 14 -9.31 -7.66 0.71
N PRO A 15 -9.46 -6.49 0.05
CA PRO A 15 -10.59 -5.60 0.31
C PRO A 15 -11.95 -6.27 0.15
N THR A 16 -12.15 -7.10 -0.86
CA THR A 16 -13.43 -7.78 -1.10
C THR A 16 -13.81 -8.72 0.04
N VAL A 17 -12.83 -9.46 0.57
CA VAL A 17 -13.05 -10.35 1.71
C VAL A 17 -13.41 -9.55 2.96
N ILE A 18 -12.63 -8.51 3.25
CA ILE A 18 -12.86 -7.66 4.43
C ILE A 18 -14.25 -7.02 4.36
N THR A 19 -14.62 -6.46 3.21
CA THR A 19 -15.96 -5.88 3.01
C THR A 19 -17.06 -6.91 3.26
N SER A 20 -16.92 -8.13 2.73
CA SER A 20 -17.92 -9.18 2.95
C SER A 20 -18.05 -9.59 4.42
N LEU A 21 -16.96 -9.62 5.17
CA LEU A 21 -16.98 -9.91 6.61
C LEU A 21 -17.61 -8.78 7.44
N LEU A 22 -17.42 -7.52 7.01
CA LEU A 22 -18.06 -6.36 7.62
C LEU A 22 -19.58 -6.37 7.34
N GLU A 23 -19.99 -6.65 6.10
CA GLU A 23 -21.42 -6.72 5.71
C GLU A 23 -22.21 -7.84 6.40
N GLN A 24 -21.51 -8.92 6.78
CA GLN A 24 -22.11 -10.05 7.51
C GLN A 24 -22.04 -9.87 9.04
N ASP A 25 -21.52 -8.74 9.53
CA ASP A 25 -21.28 -8.48 10.97
C ASP A 25 -20.40 -9.54 11.66
N ILE A 26 -19.53 -10.21 10.90
CA ILE A 26 -18.62 -11.27 11.40
C ILE A 26 -17.28 -10.68 11.87
N ALA A 27 -16.91 -9.49 11.38
CA ALA A 27 -15.67 -8.81 11.75
C ALA A 27 -15.89 -7.31 11.96
N SER A 28 -14.94 -6.67 12.64
CA SER A 28 -14.86 -5.22 12.78
C SER A 28 -13.43 -4.76 12.50
N VAL A 29 -13.26 -3.64 11.80
CA VAL A 29 -11.95 -3.08 11.45
C VAL A 29 -11.79 -1.71 12.09
N LYS A 30 -10.71 -1.54 12.87
CA LYS A 30 -10.34 -0.23 13.45
C LYS A 30 -9.35 0.47 12.52
N VAL A 31 -9.69 1.68 12.10
CA VAL A 31 -8.84 2.53 11.25
C VAL A 31 -7.98 3.44 12.14
N TYR A 32 -6.67 3.46 11.89
CA TYR A 32 -5.73 4.35 12.59
C TYR A 32 -5.31 5.48 11.67
N GLU A 33 -5.44 6.70 12.16
CA GLU A 33 -4.92 7.89 11.48
C GLU A 33 -3.39 7.98 11.66
N THR A 34 -2.70 8.44 10.62
CA THR A 34 -1.26 8.68 10.67
C THR A 34 -0.95 10.05 10.08
N PRO A 35 -0.03 10.83 10.69
CA PRO A 35 0.46 12.07 10.09
C PRO A 35 1.41 11.79 8.91
N SER A 36 1.85 10.55 8.72
CA SER A 36 2.74 10.16 7.63
C SER A 36 2.02 10.21 6.29
N ARG A 37 2.70 10.76 5.28
CA ARG A 37 2.21 10.79 3.90
C ARG A 37 2.71 9.58 3.13
N TRP A 38 1.82 8.91 2.42
CA TRP A 38 2.19 7.86 1.48
C TRP A 38 2.89 8.45 0.24
N LEU A 39 3.99 7.83 -0.16
CA LEU A 39 4.76 8.15 -1.35
C LEU A 39 4.84 6.89 -2.21
N GLY A 40 4.59 7.01 -3.50
CA GLY A 40 4.65 5.88 -4.42
C GLY A 40 4.72 6.34 -5.87
N VAL A 41 5.12 5.42 -6.74
CA VAL A 41 5.27 5.65 -8.17
C VAL A 41 4.23 4.78 -8.86
N THR A 42 3.17 5.40 -9.38
CA THR A 42 2.15 4.70 -10.16
C THR A 42 2.52 4.76 -11.64
N TYR A 43 3.03 5.91 -12.09
CA TYR A 43 3.56 6.14 -13.42
C TYR A 43 5.02 6.56 -13.37
N ARG A 44 5.73 6.44 -14.49
CA ARG A 44 7.17 6.74 -14.55
C ARG A 44 7.47 8.20 -14.18
N GLU A 45 6.53 9.09 -14.49
CA GLU A 45 6.57 10.52 -14.29
C GLU A 45 6.49 10.91 -12.80
N ASP A 46 6.02 10.01 -11.92
CA ASP A 46 5.98 10.25 -10.47
C ASP A 46 7.37 10.13 -9.82
N LYS A 47 8.29 9.40 -10.46
CA LYS A 47 9.61 9.08 -9.92
C LYS A 47 10.40 10.31 -9.47
N PRO A 48 10.53 11.40 -10.25
CA PRO A 48 11.30 12.58 -9.83
C PRO A 48 10.75 13.21 -8.54
N ALA A 49 9.42 13.23 -8.37
CA ALA A 49 8.80 13.79 -7.17
C ALA A 49 9.08 12.91 -5.94
N VAL A 50 8.96 11.58 -6.08
CA VAL A 50 9.26 10.64 -4.98
C VAL A 50 10.73 10.70 -4.57
N GLU A 51 11.67 10.79 -5.53
CA GLU A 51 13.10 10.94 -5.23
C GLU A 51 13.41 12.23 -4.46
N VAL A 52 12.74 13.34 -4.80
CA VAL A 52 12.89 14.61 -4.08
C VAL A 52 12.39 14.49 -2.63
N GLU A 53 11.23 13.88 -2.41
CA GLU A 53 10.70 13.70 -1.05
C GLU A 53 11.58 12.76 -0.21
N ILE A 54 12.10 11.68 -0.78
CA ILE A 54 13.06 10.81 -0.07
C ILE A 54 14.34 11.57 0.29
N LYS A 55 14.90 12.39 -0.63
CA LYS A 55 16.09 13.20 -0.34
C LYS A 55 15.85 14.16 0.82
N LYS A 56 14.69 14.84 0.85
CA LYS A 56 14.32 15.71 1.98
C LYS A 56 14.28 14.96 3.31
N LEU A 57 13.76 13.73 3.32
CA LEU A 57 13.72 12.90 4.53
C LEU A 57 15.11 12.45 4.99
N ILE A 58 16.07 12.28 4.07
CA ILE A 58 17.47 12.00 4.43
C ILE A 58 18.15 13.28 4.95
N GLU A 59 17.95 14.41 4.28
CA GLU A 59 18.52 15.71 4.64
C GLU A 59 18.00 16.22 5.99
N SER A 60 16.74 15.93 6.33
CA SER A 60 16.18 16.22 7.65
C SER A 60 16.71 15.29 8.76
N GLY A 61 17.49 14.25 8.40
CA GLY A 61 18.01 13.27 9.33
C GLY A 61 17.02 12.19 9.76
N ALA A 62 15.80 12.15 9.19
CA ALA A 62 14.81 11.12 9.51
C ALA A 62 15.28 9.71 9.07
N TYR A 63 16.11 9.63 8.02
CA TYR A 63 16.73 8.39 7.57
C TYR A 63 18.22 8.58 7.26
N PRO A 64 19.07 7.56 7.48
CA PRO A 64 20.46 7.58 7.04
C PRO A 64 20.54 7.47 5.52
N LYS A 65 21.61 8.02 4.93
CA LYS A 65 21.87 7.95 3.47
C LYS A 65 21.98 6.51 2.93
N LYS A 66 22.43 5.57 3.77
CA LYS A 66 22.47 4.13 3.46
C LYS A 66 21.74 3.37 4.57
N LEU A 67 20.67 2.67 4.20
CA LEU A 67 19.90 1.84 5.14
C LEU A 67 20.55 0.47 5.36
N TRP A 68 21.26 -0.06 4.35
CA TRP A 68 21.83 -1.41 4.34
C TRP A 68 23.27 -1.37 3.82
N SER A 69 24.10 -2.34 4.23
CA SER A 69 25.52 -2.48 3.84
C SER A 69 25.73 -3.54 2.78
#